data_AF-A0A7G6SL32-F1
#
_entry.id   AF-A0A7G6SL32-F1
#
_cell.length_a   1.000
_cell.length_b   1.000
_cell.length_c   1.000
_cell.angle_alpha   90.00
_cell.angle_beta   90.00
_cell.angle_gamma   90.00
#
_symmetry.space_group_name_H-M   'P 1'
#
loop_
_entity.id
_entity.type
_entity.pdbx_description
1 polymer ?
#
loop_
_entity_poly.entity_id
_entity_poly.type
_entity_poly.pdbx_seq_one_letter_code
_entity_poly.pdbx_strand_id
1 'polypeptide(L)'
;MPSSLLKLALLGSLALFCVIILTGLGIWQIERRTWKLELIDHVQQRIHAAAVSAPEPAMWADISADDAYRHVRVEGHFLDNRDTLVKAVTNRGDGFWVIAPLQTAEGFIVLVNRGFVPSETVRNGWKPDAQAGAMTSLTGLLRLTEPGGAFLRSNDPVADRWYSRDVGAIAAARNIAQVAPYFIDADANANTDKLPIGGLTIIAFPNNHLVYALTWFAMAILLAGASVFVLRSEWRRRTASTSARDVARVERATSQPVKTTQDAARTIC
;
A
#
# COMPACT_ATOMS: atom_id res chain seq x y z
N MET A 1 -13.63 -14.26 49.73
CA MET A 1 -13.72 -13.04 48.87
C MET A 1 -12.45 -12.64 48.08
N PRO A 2 -11.25 -13.27 48.18
CA PRO A 2 -10.05 -12.81 47.45
C PRO A 2 -10.07 -13.13 45.94
N SER A 3 -10.75 -14.20 45.53
CA SER A 3 -10.84 -14.61 44.11
C SER A 3 -11.54 -13.60 43.22
N SER A 4 -12.43 -12.76 43.76
CA SER A 4 -13.15 -11.73 42.97
C SER A 4 -12.30 -10.49 42.68
N LEU A 5 -11.40 -10.13 43.59
CA LEU A 5 -10.47 -9.00 43.41
C LEU A 5 -9.34 -9.38 42.48
N LEU A 6 -8.81 -10.60 42.63
CA LEU A 6 -7.78 -11.14 41.74
C LEU A 6 -8.29 -11.23 40.30
N LYS A 7 -9.54 -11.68 40.09
CA LYS A 7 -10.17 -11.72 38.76
C LYS A 7 -10.34 -10.34 38.13
N LEU A 8 -10.79 -9.34 38.90
CA LEU A 8 -10.92 -7.96 38.40
C LEU A 8 -9.57 -7.34 38.08
N ALA A 9 -8.56 -7.56 38.93
CA ALA A 9 -7.20 -7.10 38.68
C ALA A 9 -6.64 -7.75 37.42
N LEU A 10 -6.78 -9.07 37.25
CA LEU A 10 -6.34 -9.79 36.06
C LEU A 10 -7.01 -9.29 34.78
N LEU A 11 -8.34 -9.12 34.80
CA LEU A 11 -9.09 -8.58 33.66
C LEU A 11 -8.70 -7.13 33.34
N GLY A 12 -8.49 -6.30 34.36
CA GLY A 12 -8.03 -4.93 34.21
C GLY A 12 -6.62 -4.86 33.61
N SER A 13 -5.70 -5.70 34.08
CA SER A 13 -4.34 -5.82 33.54
C SER A 13 -4.33 -6.31 32.11
N LEU A 14 -5.15 -7.32 31.78
CA LEU A 14 -5.29 -7.82 30.41
C LEU A 14 -5.86 -6.75 29.47
N ALA A 15 -6.92 -6.05 29.90
CA ALA A 15 -7.50 -4.97 29.12
C ALA A 15 -6.51 -3.83 28.89
N LEU A 16 -5.75 -3.43 29.92
CA LEU A 16 -4.70 -2.44 29.80
C LEU A 16 -3.60 -2.87 28.81
N PHE A 17 -3.15 -4.13 28.90
CA PHE A 17 -2.18 -4.69 27.97
C PHE A 17 -2.68 -4.65 26.52
N CYS A 18 -3.93 -5.05 26.27
CA CYS A 18 -4.55 -4.94 24.96
C CYS A 18 -4.64 -3.49 24.47
N VAL A 19 -5.01 -2.53 25.32
CA VAL A 19 -5.03 -1.09 24.98
C VAL A 19 -3.63 -0.60 24.57
N ILE A 20 -2.58 -1.01 25.28
CA ILE A 20 -1.19 -0.66 24.94
C ILE A 20 -0.83 -1.21 23.56
N ILE A 21 -1.13 -2.48 23.27
CA ILE A 21 -0.88 -3.07 21.95
C ILE A 21 -1.63 -2.33 20.85
N LEU A 22 -2.94 -2.12 21.02
CA LEU A 22 -3.77 -1.46 20.02
C LEU A 22 -3.27 -0.03 19.74
N THR A 23 -2.87 0.70 20.79
CA THR A 23 -2.28 2.03 20.64
C THR A 23 -0.94 1.97 19.91
N GLY A 24 -0.08 1.01 20.25
CA GLY A 24 1.20 0.79 19.55
C GLY A 24 1.01 0.44 18.07
N LEU A 25 0.01 -0.38 17.74
CA LEU A 25 -0.36 -0.67 16.34
C LEU A 25 -0.84 0.59 15.61
N GLY A 26 -1.64 1.44 16.28
CA GLY A 26 -2.06 2.72 15.74
C GLY A 26 -0.88 3.65 15.43
N ILE A 27 0.07 3.79 16.36
CA ILE A 27 1.28 4.58 16.19
C ILE A 27 2.12 4.04 15.03
N TRP A 28 2.38 2.73 15.00
CA TRP A 28 3.13 2.08 13.93
C TRP A 28 2.51 2.32 12.55
N GLN A 29 1.17 2.30 12.43
CA GLN A 29 0.50 2.61 11.17
C GLN A 29 0.71 4.06 10.73
N ILE A 30 0.76 5.02 11.67
CA ILE A 30 1.06 6.43 11.35
C ILE A 30 2.51 6.58 10.87
N GLU A 31 3.48 5.96 11.55
CA GLU A 31 4.90 5.98 11.13
C GLU A 31 5.08 5.31 9.75
N ARG A 32 4.41 4.19 9.52
CA ARG A 32 4.44 3.51 8.22
C ARG A 32 3.83 4.39 7.13
N ARG A 33 2.79 5.16 7.46
CA ARG A 33 2.18 6.13 6.54
C ARG A 33 3.15 7.25 6.19
N THR A 34 3.84 7.85 7.16
CA THR A 34 4.77 8.96 6.90
C THR A 34 5.91 8.51 6.01
N TRP A 35 6.53 7.38 6.30
CA TRP A 35 7.55 6.78 5.44
C TRP A 35 7.04 6.53 4.01
N LYS A 36 5.81 6.02 3.88
CA LYS A 36 5.22 5.79 2.55
C LYS A 36 4.93 7.11 1.81
N LEU A 37 4.51 8.16 2.51
CA LEU A 37 4.29 9.47 1.90
C LEU A 37 5.60 10.10 1.42
N GLU A 38 6.68 9.97 2.17
CA GLU A 38 8.01 10.43 1.74
C GLU A 38 8.46 9.73 0.45
N LEU A 39 8.23 8.42 0.33
CA LEU A 39 8.53 7.69 -0.90
C LEU A 39 7.68 8.17 -2.09
N ILE A 40 6.38 8.41 -1.85
CA ILE A 40 5.48 8.95 -2.88
C ILE A 40 5.94 10.33 -3.31
N ASP A 41 6.29 11.21 -2.36
CA ASP A 41 6.75 12.57 -2.64
C ASP A 41 8.04 12.55 -3.46
N HIS A 42 8.99 11.69 -3.10
CA HIS A 42 10.22 11.49 -3.87
C HIS A 42 9.92 11.10 -5.33
N VAL A 43 9.00 10.16 -5.53
CA VAL A 43 8.59 9.74 -6.89
C VAL A 43 7.89 10.89 -7.62
N GLN A 44 6.99 11.62 -6.97
CA GLN A 44 6.30 12.78 -7.57
C GLN A 44 7.30 13.86 -8.00
N GLN A 45 8.28 14.19 -7.16
CA GLN A 45 9.32 15.16 -7.51
C GLN A 45 10.07 14.76 -8.78
N ARG A 46 10.40 13.46 -8.94
CA ARG A 46 11.12 12.97 -10.13
C ARG A 46 10.30 13.01 -11.40
N ILE A 47 9.01 12.70 -11.31
CA ILE A 47 8.10 12.69 -12.46
C ILE A 47 7.91 14.11 -12.99
N HIS A 48 7.84 15.11 -12.10
CA HIS A 48 7.65 16.51 -12.48
C HIS A 48 8.98 17.27 -12.67
N ALA A 49 10.12 16.64 -12.42
CA ALA A 49 11.43 17.23 -12.68
C ALA A 49 11.64 17.44 -14.18
N ALA A 50 12.54 18.35 -14.53
CA ALA A 50 12.94 18.53 -15.92
C ALA A 50 13.58 17.25 -16.48
N ALA A 51 13.19 16.86 -17.69
CA ALA A 51 13.73 15.69 -18.36
C ALA A 51 15.24 15.82 -18.57
N VAL A 52 15.99 14.85 -18.06
CA VAL A 52 17.45 14.71 -18.24
C VAL A 52 17.75 13.67 -19.33
N SER A 53 18.95 13.66 -19.91
CA SER A 53 19.29 12.64 -20.92
C SER A 53 19.11 11.22 -20.38
N ALA A 54 18.56 10.34 -21.21
CA ALA A 54 18.39 8.92 -20.90
C ALA A 54 19.77 8.26 -20.63
N PRO A 55 19.88 7.35 -19.64
CA PRO A 55 21.16 6.70 -19.32
C PRO A 55 21.76 5.94 -20.50
N GLU A 56 22.99 6.29 -20.86
CA GLU A 56 23.79 5.67 -21.92
C GLU A 56 24.42 4.34 -21.47
N PRO A 57 24.94 3.50 -22.39
CA PRO A 57 25.53 2.20 -22.09
C PRO A 57 26.54 2.19 -20.93
N ALA A 58 27.35 3.24 -20.80
CA ALA A 58 28.33 3.35 -19.71
C ALA A 58 27.69 3.41 -18.31
N MET A 59 26.43 3.83 -18.22
CA MET A 59 25.69 4.00 -16.96
C MET A 59 24.77 2.82 -16.64
N TRP A 60 24.59 1.86 -17.56
CA TRP A 60 23.60 0.79 -17.41
C TRP A 60 23.88 -0.13 -16.23
N ALA A 61 25.14 -0.29 -15.83
CA ALA A 61 25.53 -1.10 -14.68
C ALA A 61 25.02 -0.54 -13.34
N ASP A 62 24.79 0.78 -13.28
CA ASP A 62 24.36 1.48 -12.07
C ASP A 62 22.83 1.65 -12.00
N ILE A 63 22.10 1.26 -13.05
CA ILE A 63 20.64 1.40 -13.10
C ILE A 63 20.00 0.47 -12.07
N SER A 64 19.18 1.04 -11.21
CA SER A 64 18.53 0.32 -10.12
C SER A 64 17.04 0.68 -9.99
N ALA A 65 16.38 0.11 -8.97
CA ALA A 65 15.01 0.50 -8.60
C ALA A 65 14.88 2.00 -8.34
N ASP A 66 15.97 2.66 -7.95
CA ASP A 66 15.99 4.09 -7.69
C ASP A 66 16.01 4.92 -8.97
N ASP A 67 16.20 4.35 -10.16
CA ASP A 67 16.05 5.09 -11.42
C ASP A 67 14.61 5.04 -11.96
N ALA A 68 13.75 4.20 -11.38
CA ALA A 68 12.36 4.10 -11.79
C ALA A 68 11.65 5.46 -11.64
N TYR A 69 10.86 5.80 -12.66
CA TYR A 69 10.12 7.06 -12.80
C TYR A 69 11.01 8.32 -12.90
N ARG A 70 12.32 8.17 -13.16
CA ARG A 70 13.14 9.30 -13.57
C ARG A 70 12.64 9.85 -14.90
N HIS A 71 12.37 11.15 -14.95
CA HIS A 71 11.97 11.81 -16.18
C HIS A 71 13.18 11.97 -17.10
N VAL A 72 13.14 11.33 -18.27
CA VAL A 72 14.24 11.29 -19.22
C VAL A 72 13.83 11.81 -20.60
N ARG A 73 14.81 12.32 -21.35
CA ARG A 73 14.72 12.68 -22.76
C ARG A 73 15.59 11.73 -23.57
N VAL A 74 15.07 11.27 -24.70
CA VAL A 74 15.84 10.53 -25.70
C VAL A 74 15.55 11.06 -27.09
N GLU A 75 16.56 11.05 -27.94
CA GLU A 75 16.47 11.45 -29.34
C GLU A 75 16.99 10.33 -30.23
N GLY A 76 16.32 10.11 -31.35
CA GLY A 76 16.67 9.04 -32.26
C GLY A 76 15.59 8.79 -33.30
N HIS A 77 15.65 7.65 -33.96
CA HIS A 77 14.62 7.24 -34.92
C HIS A 77 14.07 5.87 -34.54
N PHE A 78 12.78 5.67 -34.76
CA PHE A 78 12.16 4.36 -34.53
C PHE A 78 12.60 3.35 -35.59
N LEU A 79 12.85 2.10 -35.19
CA LEU A 79 13.12 1.04 -36.14
C LEU A 79 11.80 0.49 -36.70
N ASP A 80 11.66 0.59 -38.02
CA ASP A 80 10.43 0.17 -38.70
C ASP A 80 10.11 -1.31 -38.50
N ASN A 81 8.81 -1.60 -38.41
CA ASN A 81 8.26 -2.95 -38.33
C ASN A 81 8.81 -3.79 -37.15
N ARG A 82 9.31 -3.15 -36.09
CA ARG A 82 9.84 -3.82 -34.90
C ARG A 82 8.99 -3.57 -33.64
N ASP A 83 7.86 -2.91 -33.80
CA ASP A 83 6.91 -2.63 -32.73
C ASP A 83 6.36 -3.93 -32.13
N THR A 84 6.05 -3.88 -30.83
CA THR A 84 5.56 -5.00 -30.06
C THR A 84 4.32 -4.57 -29.30
N LEU A 85 3.21 -5.28 -29.52
CA LEU A 85 1.95 -5.04 -28.83
C LEU A 85 1.90 -5.87 -27.55
N VAL A 86 2.01 -5.20 -26.41
CA VAL A 86 1.94 -5.84 -25.09
C VAL A 86 0.54 -5.67 -24.53
N LYS A 87 -0.14 -6.77 -24.21
CA LYS A 87 -1.53 -6.73 -23.71
C LYS A 87 -1.62 -5.88 -22.43
N ALA A 88 -2.61 -5.01 -22.39
CA ALA A 88 -2.83 -4.07 -21.30
C ALA A 88 -4.31 -3.96 -20.94
N VAL A 89 -4.58 -3.62 -19.69
CA VAL A 89 -5.89 -3.18 -19.21
C VAL A 89 -5.69 -1.85 -18.50
N THR A 90 -6.38 -0.82 -18.97
CA THR A 90 -6.31 0.53 -18.40
C THR A 90 -7.70 0.99 -17.99
N ASN A 91 -7.82 2.20 -17.45
CA ASN A 91 -9.12 2.85 -17.24
C ASN A 91 -9.89 3.10 -18.55
N ARG A 92 -9.23 2.97 -19.72
CA ARG A 92 -9.84 3.05 -21.05
C ARG A 92 -10.27 1.68 -21.59
N GLY A 93 -10.21 0.63 -20.77
CA GLY A 93 -10.58 -0.73 -21.15
C GLY A 93 -9.38 -1.59 -21.56
N ASP A 94 -9.65 -2.66 -22.29
CA ASP A 94 -8.63 -3.59 -22.75
C ASP A 94 -7.98 -3.14 -24.06
N GLY A 95 -6.70 -3.44 -24.21
CA GLY A 95 -5.93 -3.00 -25.36
C GLY A 95 -4.49 -3.44 -25.30
N PHE A 96 -3.63 -2.63 -25.89
CA PHE A 96 -2.21 -2.93 -26.03
C PHE A 96 -1.35 -1.68 -25.78
N TRP A 97 -0.26 -1.85 -25.05
CA TRP A 97 0.87 -0.94 -25.08
C TRP A 97 1.66 -1.16 -26.37
N VAL A 98 2.04 -0.07 -27.02
CA VAL A 98 2.83 -0.09 -28.26
C VAL A 98 4.29 0.16 -27.91
N ILE A 99 5.07 -0.92 -27.81
CA ILE A 99 6.49 -0.87 -27.49
C ILE A 99 7.29 -0.82 -28.79
N ALA A 100 7.96 0.30 -29.05
CA ALA A 100 8.74 0.52 -30.26
C ALA A 100 10.22 0.74 -29.90
N PRO A 101 11.16 0.08 -30.57
CA PRO A 101 12.58 0.34 -30.40
C PRO A 101 12.97 1.65 -31.09
N LEU A 102 13.66 2.52 -30.35
CA LEU A 102 14.23 3.76 -30.84
C LEU A 102 15.75 3.67 -30.81
N GLN A 103 16.39 3.85 -31.96
CA GLN A 103 17.85 3.90 -32.09
C GLN A 103 18.33 5.34 -31.94
N THR A 104 19.21 5.55 -30.97
CA THR A 104 19.76 6.88 -30.67
C THR A 104 20.95 7.22 -31.58
N ALA A 105 21.35 8.49 -31.59
CA ALA A 105 22.52 8.94 -32.36
C ALA A 105 23.83 8.31 -31.88
N GLU A 106 23.90 7.94 -30.60
CA GLU A 106 25.03 7.27 -29.94
C GLU A 106 25.08 5.76 -30.26
N GLY A 107 24.10 5.25 -31.00
CA GLY A 107 24.10 3.89 -31.57
C GLY A 107 23.49 2.81 -30.68
N PHE A 108 23.07 3.13 -29.45
CA PHE A 108 22.30 2.20 -28.62
C PHE A 108 20.80 2.28 -28.91
N ILE A 109 20.06 1.27 -28.46
CA ILE A 109 18.61 1.20 -28.65
C ILE A 109 17.92 1.26 -27.29
N VAL A 110 16.85 2.03 -27.20
CA VAL A 110 15.94 2.02 -26.05
C VAL A 110 14.55 1.62 -26.51
N LEU A 111 13.87 0.78 -25.73
CA LEU A 111 12.46 0.49 -25.98
C LEU A 111 11.61 1.65 -25.43
N VAL A 112 10.66 2.11 -26.23
CA VAL A 112 9.74 3.18 -25.85
C VAL A 112 8.32 2.66 -25.93
N ASN A 113 7.61 2.70 -24.81
CA ASN A 113 6.16 2.56 -24.82
C ASN A 113 5.56 3.88 -25.31
N ARG A 114 5.11 3.88 -26.57
CA ARG A 114 4.51 5.05 -27.24
C ARG A 114 3.10 5.36 -26.74
N GLY A 115 2.47 4.42 -26.03
CA GLY A 115 1.13 4.59 -25.49
C GLY A 115 0.20 3.41 -25.73
N PHE A 116 -1.06 3.62 -25.39
CA PHE A 116 -2.12 2.62 -25.43
C PHE A 116 -2.94 2.69 -26.71
N VAL A 117 -3.35 1.53 -27.21
CA VAL A 117 -4.35 1.39 -28.28
C VAL A 117 -5.44 0.40 -27.84
N PRO A 118 -6.73 0.77 -27.93
CA PRO A 118 -7.83 -0.15 -27.62
C PRO A 118 -7.82 -1.40 -28.51
N SER A 119 -8.21 -2.55 -27.95
CA SER A 119 -8.22 -3.82 -28.70
C SER A 119 -9.11 -3.79 -29.93
N GLU A 120 -10.25 -3.09 -29.85
CA GLU A 120 -11.17 -2.95 -30.96
C GLU A 120 -10.52 -2.20 -32.14
N THR A 121 -9.74 -1.16 -31.86
CA THR A 121 -9.02 -0.41 -32.89
C THR A 121 -7.98 -1.29 -33.61
N VAL A 122 -7.23 -2.09 -32.87
CA VAL A 122 -6.29 -3.08 -33.45
C VAL A 122 -7.03 -4.11 -34.28
N ARG A 123 -8.16 -4.63 -33.78
CA ARG A 123 -9.02 -5.58 -34.51
C ARG A 123 -9.58 -5.00 -35.81
N ASN A 124 -9.84 -3.69 -35.84
CA ASN A 124 -10.30 -2.95 -37.01
C ASN A 124 -9.16 -2.60 -38.00
N GLY A 125 -7.97 -3.17 -37.81
CA GLY A 125 -6.86 -3.07 -38.75
C GLY A 125 -5.88 -1.94 -38.47
N TRP A 126 -5.95 -1.29 -37.30
CA TRP A 126 -4.92 -0.35 -36.89
C TRP A 126 -3.55 -1.04 -36.85
N LYS A 127 -2.55 -0.34 -37.36
CA LYS A 127 -1.15 -0.74 -37.30
C LYS A 127 -0.34 0.44 -36.78
N PRO A 128 0.79 0.19 -36.09
CA PRO A 128 1.70 1.26 -35.75
C PRO A 128 2.14 2.02 -36.99
N ASP A 129 2.08 3.36 -36.93
CA ASP A 129 2.54 4.21 -38.03
C ASP A 129 4.00 3.87 -38.36
N ALA A 130 4.29 3.68 -39.64
CA ALA A 130 5.66 3.63 -40.15
C ALA A 130 6.30 5.01 -39.91
N GLN A 131 7.33 5.06 -39.08
CA GLN A 131 8.04 6.30 -38.69
C GLN A 131 9.38 6.40 -39.43
N ALA A 132 9.45 5.84 -40.64
CA ALA A 132 10.68 5.54 -41.36
C ALA A 132 11.68 6.71 -41.35
N GLY A 133 12.73 6.56 -40.54
CA GLY A 133 13.91 7.42 -40.51
C GLY A 133 13.72 8.84 -39.97
N ALA A 134 12.53 9.22 -39.46
CA ALA A 134 12.33 10.56 -38.92
C ALA A 134 13.00 10.70 -37.55
N MET A 135 13.88 11.69 -37.41
CA MET A 135 14.46 12.04 -36.12
C MET A 135 13.35 12.53 -35.18
N THR A 136 13.22 11.86 -34.04
CA THR A 136 12.21 12.10 -33.02
C THR A 136 12.89 12.38 -31.69
N SER A 137 12.55 13.51 -31.08
CA SER A 137 12.89 13.82 -29.69
C SER A 137 11.65 13.55 -28.84
N LEU A 138 11.79 12.76 -27.79
CA LEU A 138 10.70 12.48 -26.85
C LEU A 138 11.16 12.51 -25.41
N THR A 139 10.21 12.82 -24.53
CA THR A 139 10.36 12.74 -23.09
C THR A 139 9.43 11.68 -22.52
N GLY A 140 9.78 11.15 -21.36
CA GLY A 140 8.99 10.14 -20.68
C GLY A 140 9.64 9.63 -19.42
N LEU A 141 8.97 8.68 -18.77
CA LEU A 141 9.42 8.11 -17.51
C LEU A 141 10.22 6.84 -17.78
N LEU A 142 11.43 6.76 -17.20
CA LEU A 142 12.22 5.54 -17.19
C LEU A 142 11.51 4.46 -16.37
N ARG A 143 11.39 3.26 -16.94
CA ARG A 143 10.80 2.09 -16.32
C ARG A 143 11.76 0.92 -16.45
N LEU A 144 11.92 0.18 -15.36
CA LEU A 144 12.69 -1.05 -15.37
C LEU A 144 11.96 -2.14 -16.16
N THR A 145 12.74 -3.05 -16.75
CA THR A 145 12.21 -4.24 -17.44
C THR A 145 11.24 -5.03 -16.56
N GLU A 146 10.19 -5.58 -17.18
CA GLU A 146 9.16 -6.39 -16.51
C GLU A 146 9.27 -7.86 -16.97
N PRO A 147 10.20 -8.66 -16.40
CA PRO A 147 10.51 -9.98 -16.95
C PRO A 147 9.41 -11.03 -16.69
N GLY A 148 9.30 -12.00 -17.59
CA GLY A 148 8.56 -13.26 -17.36
C GLY A 148 7.04 -13.25 -17.57
N GLY A 149 6.43 -12.09 -17.85
CA GLY A 149 5.00 -11.95 -18.16
C GLY A 149 4.17 -11.29 -17.05
N ALA A 150 2.84 -11.42 -17.15
CA ALA A 150 1.88 -10.91 -16.17
C ALA A 150 1.28 -12.05 -15.32
N PHE A 151 0.44 -11.70 -14.34
CA PHE A 151 -0.23 -12.66 -13.48
C PHE A 151 -0.92 -13.78 -14.29
N LEU A 152 -0.48 -15.04 -14.08
CA LEU A 152 -0.96 -16.26 -14.75
C LEU A 152 -0.71 -16.32 -16.28
N ARG A 153 0.05 -15.40 -16.88
CA ARG A 153 0.30 -15.36 -18.33
C ARG A 153 1.75 -15.00 -18.62
N SER A 154 2.50 -15.95 -19.17
CA SER A 154 3.88 -15.73 -19.62
C SER A 154 3.92 -15.19 -21.05
N ASN A 155 4.93 -14.38 -21.36
CA ASN A 155 5.21 -13.97 -22.74
C ASN A 155 5.44 -15.21 -23.61
N ASP A 156 4.94 -15.16 -24.84
CA ASP A 156 5.11 -16.19 -25.87
C ASP A 156 5.67 -15.51 -27.13
N PRO A 157 7.00 -15.35 -27.20
CA PRO A 157 7.66 -14.70 -28.33
C PRO A 157 7.45 -15.41 -29.66
N VAL A 158 7.24 -16.72 -29.66
CA VAL A 158 7.04 -17.53 -30.87
C VAL A 158 5.69 -17.22 -31.50
N ALA A 159 4.64 -17.07 -30.69
CA ALA A 159 3.31 -16.66 -31.16
C ALA A 159 3.11 -15.14 -31.20
N ASP A 160 4.16 -14.35 -30.93
CA ASP A 160 4.12 -12.89 -30.78
C ASP A 160 3.07 -12.37 -29.78
N ARG A 161 2.89 -13.10 -28.66
CA ARG A 161 1.94 -12.73 -27.60
C ARG A 161 2.68 -12.24 -26.37
N TRP A 162 2.48 -10.97 -26.03
CA TRP A 162 3.19 -10.31 -24.96
C TRP A 162 2.22 -9.85 -23.86
N TYR A 163 2.61 -10.07 -22.61
CA TYR A 163 1.83 -9.71 -21.41
C TYR A 163 2.62 -8.84 -20.44
N SER A 164 3.94 -8.74 -20.60
CA SER A 164 4.78 -7.78 -19.89
C SER A 164 5.74 -7.07 -20.84
N ARG A 165 6.25 -5.91 -20.40
CA ARG A 165 7.24 -5.12 -21.12
C ARG A 165 8.65 -5.62 -20.77
N ASP A 166 8.88 -6.89 -21.09
CA ASP A 166 10.17 -7.58 -20.87
C ASP A 166 11.16 -7.13 -21.95
N VAL A 167 12.07 -6.23 -21.58
CA VAL A 167 13.00 -5.60 -22.52
C VAL A 167 13.91 -6.63 -23.18
N GLY A 168 14.44 -7.57 -22.39
CA GLY A 168 15.35 -8.60 -22.89
C GLY A 168 14.65 -9.56 -23.83
N ALA A 169 13.47 -10.05 -23.45
CA ALA A 169 12.70 -10.96 -24.30
C ALA A 169 12.23 -10.29 -25.59
N ILE A 170 11.73 -9.04 -25.52
CA ILE A 170 11.32 -8.28 -26.71
C ILE A 170 12.52 -8.03 -27.64
N ALA A 171 13.64 -7.57 -27.10
CA ALA A 171 14.84 -7.32 -27.90
C ALA A 171 15.34 -8.59 -28.61
N ALA A 172 15.36 -9.72 -27.91
CA ALA A 172 15.71 -11.02 -28.49
C ALA A 172 14.74 -11.42 -29.62
N ALA A 173 13.43 -11.35 -29.38
CA ALA A 173 12.41 -11.68 -30.37
C ALA A 173 12.43 -10.76 -31.60
N ARG A 174 12.90 -9.53 -31.42
CA ARG A 174 13.05 -8.55 -32.50
C ARG A 174 14.44 -8.52 -33.10
N ASN A 175 15.38 -9.40 -32.71
CA ASN A 175 16.77 -9.41 -33.19
C ASN A 175 17.47 -8.05 -33.02
N ILE A 176 17.38 -7.49 -31.82
CA ILE A 176 17.95 -6.19 -31.45
C ILE A 176 19.13 -6.42 -30.51
N ALA A 177 20.28 -5.84 -30.86
CA ALA A 177 21.47 -5.81 -30.01
C ALA A 177 21.61 -4.44 -29.33
N GLN A 178 22.45 -4.36 -28.29
CA GLN A 178 22.77 -3.11 -27.58
C GLN A 178 21.51 -2.34 -27.11
N VAL A 179 20.57 -3.09 -26.53
CA VAL A 179 19.35 -2.53 -25.94
C VAL A 179 19.62 -2.10 -24.50
N ALA A 180 19.09 -0.95 -24.11
CA ALA A 180 19.09 -0.49 -22.73
C ALA A 180 18.37 -1.50 -21.81
N PRO A 181 18.79 -1.70 -20.55
CA PRO A 181 18.14 -2.62 -19.61
C PRO A 181 16.82 -2.07 -19.03
N TYR A 182 16.30 -1.00 -19.61
CA TYR A 182 15.09 -0.28 -19.22
C TYR A 182 14.29 0.10 -20.48
N PHE A 183 13.06 0.54 -20.28
CA PHE A 183 12.25 1.16 -21.31
C PHE A 183 11.74 2.54 -20.84
N ILE A 184 11.22 3.34 -21.77
CA ILE A 184 10.66 4.66 -21.49
C ILE A 184 9.15 4.60 -21.74
N ASP A 185 8.34 4.93 -20.73
CA ASP A 185 6.93 5.25 -20.93
C ASP A 185 6.83 6.70 -21.41
N ALA A 186 6.49 6.91 -22.69
CA ALA A 186 6.42 8.24 -23.28
C ALA A 186 5.36 9.11 -22.59
N ASP A 187 5.65 10.41 -22.48
CA ASP A 187 4.72 11.39 -21.95
C ASP A 187 3.42 11.47 -22.76
N ALA A 188 2.43 12.16 -22.20
CA ALA A 188 1.16 12.39 -22.87
C ALA A 188 1.38 13.17 -24.18
N ASN A 189 0.78 12.68 -25.26
CA ASN A 189 0.70 13.44 -26.50
C ASN A 189 -0.16 14.69 -26.28
N ALA A 190 0.24 15.82 -26.88
CA ALA A 190 -0.56 17.05 -26.85
C ALA A 190 -1.98 16.85 -27.43
N ASN A 191 -2.11 15.93 -28.40
CA ASN A 191 -3.39 15.46 -28.89
C ASN A 191 -3.76 14.12 -28.24
N THR A 192 -4.72 14.15 -27.31
CA THR A 192 -5.18 12.99 -26.55
C THR A 192 -5.99 11.97 -27.37
N ASP A 193 -6.44 12.36 -28.55
CA ASP A 193 -7.23 11.52 -29.46
C ASP A 193 -6.34 10.81 -30.50
N LYS A 194 -5.05 11.19 -30.56
CA LYS A 194 -4.06 10.52 -31.41
C LYS A 194 -3.63 9.20 -30.77
N LEU A 195 -3.79 8.11 -31.52
CA LEU A 195 -3.23 6.81 -31.15
C LEU A 195 -1.75 6.70 -31.56
N PRO A 196 -0.91 6.00 -30.78
CA PRO A 196 -1.17 5.48 -29.43
C PRO A 196 -1.30 6.60 -28.38
N ILE A 197 -2.10 6.37 -27.34
CA ILE A 197 -2.35 7.35 -26.26
C ILE A 197 -1.21 7.26 -25.24
N GLY A 198 -0.27 8.20 -25.27
CA GLY A 198 0.83 8.33 -24.31
C GLY A 198 0.39 8.81 -22.92
N GLY A 199 1.31 8.84 -21.96
CA GLY A 199 1.09 9.43 -20.63
C GLY A 199 0.09 8.68 -19.73
N LEU A 200 -0.17 7.40 -20.02
CA LEU A 200 -1.08 6.57 -19.22
C LEU A 200 -0.36 5.75 -18.13
N THR A 201 0.89 6.11 -17.80
CA THR A 201 1.64 5.49 -16.71
C THR A 201 0.93 5.72 -15.40
N ILE A 202 0.31 4.68 -14.84
CA ILE A 202 -0.39 4.76 -13.57
C ILE A 202 0.64 4.70 -12.44
N ILE A 203 0.84 5.84 -11.78
CA ILE A 203 1.67 5.95 -10.58
C ILE A 203 0.74 5.95 -9.38
N ALA A 204 0.28 4.76 -8.98
CA ALA A 204 -0.63 4.59 -7.86
C ALA A 204 0.03 3.78 -6.74
N PHE A 205 0.14 4.39 -5.57
CA PHE A 205 0.62 3.74 -4.35
C PHE A 205 -0.54 3.61 -3.35
N PRO A 206 -1.16 2.43 -3.18
CA PRO A 206 -2.28 2.26 -2.26
C PRO A 206 -1.91 2.68 -0.83
N ASN A 207 -2.62 3.61 -0.19
CA ASN A 207 -2.25 4.12 1.15
C ASN A 207 -3.43 4.09 2.14
N ASN A 208 -3.69 2.91 2.72
CA ASN A 208 -4.79 2.70 3.66
C ASN A 208 -4.39 2.84 5.15
N HIS A 209 -3.13 3.24 5.42
CA HIS A 209 -2.56 3.24 6.77
C HIS A 209 -3.31 4.14 7.76
N LEU A 210 -3.87 5.27 7.30
CA LEU A 210 -4.66 6.16 8.16
C LEU A 210 -5.97 5.49 8.63
N VAL A 211 -6.68 4.80 7.74
CA VAL A 211 -7.92 4.10 8.08
C VAL A 211 -7.63 2.99 9.10
N TYR A 212 -6.53 2.25 8.93
CA TYR A 212 -6.10 1.27 9.91
C TYR A 212 -5.72 1.91 11.24
N ALA A 213 -4.95 3.00 11.25
CA ALA A 213 -4.58 3.71 12.48
C ALA A 213 -5.81 4.16 13.27
N LEU A 214 -6.79 4.79 12.60
CA LEU A 214 -8.06 5.19 13.21
C LEU A 214 -8.83 3.98 13.77
N THR A 215 -8.83 2.86 13.05
CA THR A 215 -9.46 1.62 13.52
C THR A 215 -8.81 1.13 14.82
N TRP A 216 -7.48 1.08 14.87
CA TRP A 216 -6.73 0.65 16.06
C TRP A 216 -6.97 1.57 17.26
N PHE A 217 -6.93 2.89 17.05
CA PHE A 217 -7.22 3.86 18.11
C PHE A 217 -8.68 3.81 18.57
N ALA A 218 -9.64 3.65 17.67
CA ALA A 218 -11.05 3.51 18.04
C ALA A 218 -11.28 2.28 18.91
N MET A 219 -10.70 1.13 18.55
CA MET A 219 -10.78 -0.08 19.38
C MET A 219 -10.09 0.10 20.74
N ALA A 220 -8.94 0.78 20.79
CA ALA A 220 -8.25 1.11 22.04
C ALA A 220 -9.13 1.98 22.96
N ILE A 221 -9.77 3.02 22.42
CA ILE A 221 -10.68 3.92 23.15
C ILE A 221 -11.91 3.17 23.66
N LEU A 222 -12.54 2.36 22.81
CA LEU A 222 -13.72 1.56 23.20
C LEU A 222 -13.39 0.57 24.31
N LEU A 223 -12.26 -0.14 24.20
CA LEU A 223 -11.81 -1.09 25.22
C LEU A 223 -11.47 -0.39 26.54
N ALA A 224 -10.76 0.75 26.47
CA ALA A 224 -10.45 1.56 27.66
C ALA A 224 -11.74 2.08 28.33
N GLY A 225 -12.67 2.62 27.55
CA GLY A 225 -13.96 3.12 28.02
C GLY A 225 -14.80 2.04 28.68
N ALA A 226 -14.91 0.86 28.05
CA ALA A 226 -15.61 -0.30 28.61
C ALA A 226 -14.96 -0.76 29.93
N SER A 227 -13.62 -0.82 29.96
CA SER A 227 -12.87 -1.23 31.16
C SER A 227 -13.10 -0.26 32.33
N VAL A 228 -13.04 1.05 32.07
CA VAL A 228 -13.33 2.09 33.07
C VAL A 228 -14.77 2.01 33.56
N PHE A 229 -15.74 1.80 32.65
CA PHE A 229 -17.15 1.64 33.00
C PHE A 229 -17.36 0.44 33.94
N VAL A 230 -16.80 -0.73 33.59
CA VAL A 230 -16.90 -1.95 34.40
C VAL A 230 -16.26 -1.73 35.76
N LEU A 231 -15.02 -1.23 35.82
CA LEU A 231 -14.31 -0.98 37.09
C LEU A 231 -15.06 0.01 37.99
N ARG A 232 -15.62 1.09 37.42
CA ARG A 232 -16.46 2.06 38.16
C ARG A 232 -17.77 1.44 38.65
N SER A 233 -18.40 0.57 37.86
CA SER A 233 -19.63 -0.10 38.25
C SER A 233 -19.40 -1.09 39.40
N GLU A 234 -18.30 -1.85 39.34
CA GLU A 234 -17.89 -2.79 40.37
C GLU A 234 -17.48 -2.10 41.67
N TRP A 235 -16.72 -1.01 41.57
CA TRP A 235 -16.35 -0.22 42.74
C TRP A 235 -17.57 0.35 43.46
N ARG A 236 -18.54 0.92 42.72
CA ARG A 236 -19.81 1.40 43.30
C ARG A 236 -20.62 0.30 43.96
N ARG A 237 -20.78 -0.87 43.32
CA ARG A 237 -21.49 -2.03 43.89
C ARG A 237 -20.84 -2.51 45.19
N ARG A 238 -19.50 -2.54 45.24
CA ARG A 238 -18.75 -2.98 46.42
C ARG A 238 -18.92 -2.00 47.58
N THR A 239 -18.74 -0.70 47.36
CA THR A 239 -18.92 0.34 48.41
C THR A 239 -20.33 0.31 48.99
N ALA A 240 -21.37 0.19 48.14
CA ALA A 240 -22.75 0.04 48.59
C ALA A 240 -22.97 -1.24 49.42
N SER A 241 -22.38 -2.37 48.99
CA SER A 241 -22.50 -3.64 49.72
C SER A 241 -21.79 -3.63 51.08
N THR A 242 -20.64 -2.94 51.19
CA THR A 242 -19.91 -2.79 52.46
C THR A 242 -20.71 -1.92 53.43
N SER A 243 -21.20 -0.77 52.96
CA SER A 243 -22.04 0.13 53.77
C SER A 243 -23.31 -0.58 54.28
N ALA A 244 -24.01 -1.34 53.43
CA ALA A 244 -25.18 -2.11 53.85
C ALA A 244 -24.87 -3.20 54.89
N ARG A 245 -23.70 -3.86 54.78
CA ARG A 245 -23.23 -4.85 55.77
C ARG A 245 -22.91 -4.22 57.12
N ASP A 246 -22.29 -3.05 57.12
CA ASP A 246 -21.94 -2.33 58.35
C ASP A 246 -23.18 -1.87 59.10
N VAL A 247 -24.18 -1.32 58.39
CA VAL A 247 -25.49 -0.97 58.98
C VAL A 247 -26.17 -2.19 59.61
N ALA A 248 -26.27 -3.30 58.87
CA ALA A 248 -26.87 -4.54 59.37
C ALA A 248 -26.09 -5.19 60.52
N ARG A 249 -24.81 -4.86 60.69
CA ARG A 249 -23.98 -5.31 61.82
C ARG A 249 -24.25 -4.49 63.06
N VAL A 250 -24.32 -3.16 62.92
CA VAL A 250 -24.65 -2.24 64.01
C VAL A 250 -26.05 -2.51 64.53
N GLU A 251 -27.03 -2.67 63.63
CA GLU A 251 -28.42 -2.96 64.00
C GLU A 251 -28.56 -4.29 64.76
N ARG A 252 -27.79 -5.33 64.37
CA ARG A 252 -27.74 -6.59 65.12
C ARG A 252 -27.09 -6.45 66.49
N ALA A 253 -26.10 -5.57 66.63
CA ALA A 253 -25.44 -5.33 67.91
C ALA A 253 -26.34 -4.54 68.87
N THR A 254 -27.17 -3.61 68.38
CA THR A 254 -28.09 -2.82 69.19
C THR A 254 -29.39 -3.55 69.54
N SER A 255 -29.78 -4.56 68.75
CA SER A 255 -31.00 -5.36 68.96
C SER A 255 -30.78 -6.64 69.79
N GLN A 256 -29.56 -6.95 70.23
CA GLN A 256 -29.33 -8.04 71.18
C GLN A 256 -29.85 -7.64 72.57
N PRO A 257 -30.77 -8.41 73.17
CA PRO A 257 -31.24 -8.12 74.52
C PRO A 257 -30.09 -8.27 75.50
N VAL A 258 -29.91 -7.27 76.38
CA VAL A 258 -29.03 -7.38 77.55
C VAL A 258 -29.49 -8.62 78.31
N LYS A 259 -28.60 -9.62 78.45
CA LYS A 259 -28.87 -10.77 79.31
C LYS A 259 -28.98 -10.23 80.74
N THR A 260 -30.20 -10.01 81.22
CA THR A 260 -30.46 -9.74 82.62
C THR A 260 -30.07 -11.00 83.38
N THR A 261 -28.97 -10.92 84.13
CA THR A 261 -28.52 -12.00 85.01
C THR A 261 -29.58 -12.16 86.10
N GLN A 262 -30.50 -13.09 85.91
CA GLN A 262 -31.47 -13.47 86.93
C GLN A 262 -31.46 -14.99 87.10
N ASP A 263 -30.54 -15.44 87.96
CA ASP A 263 -30.50 -16.74 88.63
C ASP A 263 -29.36 -16.65 89.66
N ALA A 264 -29.46 -17.01 90.94
CA ALA A 264 -30.57 -17.45 91.77
C ALA A 264 -30.12 -17.21 93.23
N ALA A 265 -30.98 -16.61 94.05
CA ALA A 265 -30.88 -16.74 95.50
C ALA A 265 -31.33 -18.17 95.86
N ARG A 266 -30.40 -19.04 96.27
CA ARG A 266 -30.73 -20.32 96.94
C ARG A 266 -29.54 -20.86 97.75
N THR A 267 -29.32 -20.30 98.94
CA THR A 267 -28.76 -20.94 100.15
C THR A 267 -29.02 -19.91 101.28
N ILE A 268 -29.81 -20.13 102.33
CA ILE A 268 -29.55 -20.89 103.57
C ILE A 268 -30.85 -20.80 104.43
N CYS A 269 -31.17 -21.90 105.13
CA CYS A 269 -32.20 -22.13 106.17
C CYS A 269 -33.68 -22.27 105.73
#